data_AF-S4P0U7-F1
#
_entry.id   AF-S4P0U7-F1
#
_cell.length_a   1.000
_cell.length_b   1.000
_cell.length_c   1.000
_cell.angle_alpha   90.00
_cell.angle_beta   90.00
_cell.angle_gamma   90.00
#
_symmetry.space_group_name_H-M   'P 1'
#
loop_
_entity.id
_entity.type
_entity.pdbx_description
1 polymer ?
#
loop_
_entity_poly.entity_id
_entity_poly.type
_entity_poly.pdbx_seq_one_letter_code
_entity_poly.pdbx_strand_id
1 'polypeptide(L)'
;MQKYIPHDAHKIVSGKLHISLTRVYDGNNVIVTEFPTREDLLQALLASCFVPVFSGMLPPRFHGIRYMDGGFSDNLPVLDENTITVSPFCGESDICPRDLSSQLFHVNVANTSIELSKQNINRF
;
A
#
# COMPACT_ATOMS: atom_id res chain seq x y z
N MET A 1 15.18 -8.02 -2.68
CA MET A 1 14.30 -7.60 -3.80
C MET A 1 14.90 -7.90 -5.17
N GLN A 2 16.06 -7.33 -5.54
CA GLN A 2 16.66 -7.49 -6.89
C GLN A 2 16.97 -8.94 -7.34
N LYS A 3 17.22 -9.87 -6.41
CA LYS A 3 17.47 -11.29 -6.73
C LYS A 3 16.21 -12.04 -7.21
N TYR A 4 15.03 -11.59 -6.80
CA TYR A 4 13.78 -12.32 -6.99
C TYR A 4 12.88 -11.71 -8.07
N ILE A 5 13.10 -10.44 -8.43
CA ILE A 5 12.32 -9.75 -9.46
C ILE A 5 12.99 -9.95 -10.82
N PRO A 6 12.28 -10.48 -11.84
CA PRO A 6 12.79 -10.63 -13.20
C PRO A 6 13.36 -9.31 -13.77
N HIS A 7 14.29 -9.42 -14.71
CA HIS A 7 14.94 -8.24 -15.29
C HIS A 7 13.97 -7.36 -16.10
N ASP A 8 12.97 -7.97 -16.71
CA ASP A 8 11.93 -7.35 -17.55
C ASP A 8 10.61 -7.11 -16.82
N ALA A 9 10.56 -7.30 -15.49
CA ALA A 9 9.34 -7.15 -14.69
C ALA A 9 8.63 -5.81 -14.93
N HIS A 10 9.38 -4.70 -15.02
CA HIS A 10 8.85 -3.37 -15.34
C HIS A 10 8.04 -3.32 -16.64
N LYS A 11 8.43 -4.08 -17.67
CA LYS A 11 7.69 -4.18 -18.94
C LYS A 11 6.42 -5.01 -18.79
N ILE A 12 6.47 -6.07 -17.98
CA ILE A 12 5.36 -6.99 -17.78
C ILE A 12 4.21 -6.33 -17.02
N VAL A 13 4.55 -5.54 -16.00
CA VAL A 13 3.60 -4.98 -15.04
C VAL A 13 3.17 -3.55 -15.34
N SER A 14 3.87 -2.81 -16.21
CA SER A 14 3.45 -1.47 -16.63
C SER A 14 2.04 -1.51 -17.25
N GLY A 15 1.20 -0.56 -16.84
CA GLY A 15 -0.21 -0.49 -17.20
C GLY A 15 -1.12 -1.51 -16.51
N LYS A 16 -0.58 -2.39 -15.65
CA LYS A 16 -1.33 -3.45 -14.94
C LYS A 16 -1.21 -3.34 -13.42
N LEU A 17 0.00 -3.11 -12.93
CA LEU A 17 0.27 -2.94 -11.51
C LEU A 17 0.08 -1.47 -11.12
N HIS A 18 -0.70 -1.24 -10.06
CA HIS A 18 -0.95 0.07 -9.48
C HIS A 18 -0.30 0.11 -8.11
N ILE A 19 0.69 0.98 -7.92
CA ILE A 19 1.43 1.12 -6.65
C ILE A 19 1.00 2.43 -5.98
N SER A 20 0.42 2.32 -4.79
CA SER A 20 0.04 3.46 -3.96
C SER A 20 1.26 3.98 -3.19
N LEU A 21 1.51 5.29 -3.26
CA LEU A 21 2.60 5.98 -2.57
C LEU A 21 2.05 7.18 -1.80
N THR A 22 2.54 7.39 -0.58
CA THR A 22 2.26 8.61 0.17
C THR A 22 3.40 9.61 0.01
N ARG A 23 3.12 10.78 -0.54
CA ARG A 23 4.12 11.84 -0.72
C ARG A 23 4.41 12.53 0.60
N VAL A 24 5.69 12.56 0.99
CA VAL A 24 6.07 12.93 2.36
C VAL A 24 5.77 14.39 2.72
N TYR A 25 5.90 15.32 1.77
CA TYR A 25 5.83 16.74 2.10
C TYR A 25 4.40 17.27 2.29
N ASP A 26 3.40 16.65 1.66
CA ASP A 26 2.00 17.08 1.71
C ASP A 26 1.01 15.96 2.06
N GLY A 27 1.49 14.72 2.24
CA GLY A 27 0.64 13.57 2.59
C GLY A 27 -0.25 13.08 1.45
N ASN A 28 -0.14 13.66 0.25
CA ASN A 28 -1.01 13.30 -0.86
C ASN A 28 -0.67 11.91 -1.41
N ASN A 29 -1.71 11.18 -1.80
CA ASN A 29 -1.55 9.90 -2.48
C ASN A 29 -1.10 10.10 -3.94
N VAL A 30 -0.25 9.19 -4.42
CA VAL A 30 0.12 9.07 -5.83
C VAL A 30 0.07 7.60 -6.21
N ILE A 31 -0.72 7.27 -7.22
CA ILE A 31 -0.74 5.94 -7.83
C ILE A 31 0.22 5.92 -9.02
N VAL A 32 1.20 5.01 -8.98
CA VAL A 32 2.15 4.78 -10.07
C VAL A 32 1.78 3.51 -10.82
N THR A 33 1.62 3.62 -12.15
CA THR A 33 1.18 2.50 -13.01
C THR A 33 2.15 2.17 -14.14
N GLU A 34 3.04 3.10 -14.48
CA GLU A 34 4.00 2.98 -15.58
C GLU A 34 5.42 2.94 -15.04
N PHE A 35 6.23 2.00 -15.54
CA PHE A 35 7.58 1.75 -15.07
C PHE A 35 8.55 1.68 -16.26
N PRO A 36 9.16 2.82 -16.67
CA PRO A 36 10.02 2.87 -17.85
C PRO A 36 11.27 1.97 -17.74
N THR A 37 11.76 1.74 -16.52
CA THR A 37 12.93 0.89 -16.24
C THR A 37 12.68 -0.04 -15.07
N ARG A 38 13.54 -1.06 -14.92
CA ARG A 38 13.49 -1.96 -13.77
C ARG A 38 13.74 -1.22 -12.46
N GLU A 39 14.67 -0.27 -12.49
CA GLU A 39 15.02 0.57 -11.36
C GLU A 39 13.83 1.43 -10.92
N ASP A 40 13.04 1.90 -11.88
CA ASP A 40 11.82 2.67 -11.62
C ASP A 40 10.80 1.87 -10.80
N LEU A 41 10.48 0.65 -11.27
CA LEU A 41 9.62 -0.30 -10.56
C LEU A 41 10.16 -0.60 -9.15
N LEU A 42 11.47 -0.86 -9.04
CA LEU A 42 12.09 -1.16 -7.75
C LEU A 42 12.01 0.02 -6.77
N GLN A 43 12.22 1.25 -7.24
CA GLN A 43 12.10 2.44 -6.40
C GLN A 43 10.67 2.67 -5.93
N ALA A 44 9.68 2.50 -6.82
CA ALA A 44 8.27 2.59 -6.46
C ALA A 44 7.89 1.52 -5.42
N LEU A 45 8.31 0.26 -5.61
CA LEU A 45 8.07 -0.82 -4.64
C LEU A 45 8.73 -0.52 -3.29
N LEU A 46 9.98 -0.05 -3.28
CA LEU A 46 10.70 0.32 -2.06
C LEU A 46 10.03 1.47 -1.31
N ALA A 47 9.53 2.48 -2.03
CA ALA A 47 8.78 3.58 -1.43
C ALA A 47 7.45 3.09 -0.84
N SER A 48 6.71 2.26 -1.58
CA SER A 48 5.41 1.73 -1.18
C SER A 48 5.47 0.85 0.06
N CYS A 49 6.61 0.23 0.39
CA CYS A 49 6.80 -0.57 1.59
C CYS A 49 7.67 0.12 2.65
N PHE A 50 7.97 1.41 2.48
CA PHE A 50 8.76 2.17 3.45
C PHE A 50 7.84 2.70 4.56
N VAL A 51 7.70 1.94 5.64
CA VAL A 51 6.99 2.40 6.83
C VAL A 51 7.99 3.18 7.70
N PRO A 52 7.81 4.49 7.93
CA PRO A 52 8.72 5.29 8.74
C PRO A 52 8.97 4.65 10.12
N VAL A 53 10.18 4.82 10.66
CA VAL A 53 10.66 4.20 11.91
C VAL A 53 10.98 2.71 11.78
N PHE A 54 10.13 1.91 11.12
CA PHE A 54 10.36 0.47 10.92
C PHE A 54 11.37 0.19 9.80
N SER A 55 11.22 0.86 8.67
CA SER A 55 12.09 0.70 7.49
C SER A 55 13.32 1.63 7.51
N GLY A 56 13.38 2.54 8.47
CA GLY A 56 14.43 3.55 8.64
C GLY A 56 13.88 4.96 8.85
N MET A 57 14.79 5.94 8.97
CA MET A 57 14.43 7.34 9.22
C MET A 57 14.28 8.18 7.96
N LEU A 58 14.90 7.75 6.85
CA LEU A 58 15.03 8.56 5.64
C LEU A 58 14.27 7.90 4.48
N PRO A 59 13.08 8.43 4.10
CA PRO A 59 12.29 7.83 3.03
C PRO A 59 13.02 7.85 1.69
N PRO A 60 12.86 6.81 0.85
CA PRO A 60 13.47 6.74 -0.47
C PRO A 60 12.96 7.86 -1.38
N ARG A 61 13.72 8.12 -2.45
CA ARG A 61 13.31 9.04 -3.50
C ARG A 61 12.83 8.27 -4.72
N PHE A 62 11.68 8.67 -5.24
CA PHE A 62 11.16 8.27 -6.53
C PHE A 62 11.03 9.55 -7.39
N HIS A 63 11.73 9.60 -8.52
CA HIS A 63 11.85 10.78 -9.40
C HIS A 63 12.24 12.07 -8.65
N GLY A 64 13.14 11.96 -7.68
CA GLY A 64 13.64 13.10 -6.89
C GLY A 64 12.75 13.53 -5.72
N ILE A 65 11.52 13.03 -5.63
CA ILE A 65 10.58 13.33 -4.54
C ILE A 65 10.60 12.20 -3.50
N ARG A 66 10.44 12.54 -2.22
CA ARG A 66 10.38 11.57 -1.12
C ARG A 66 8.98 10.99 -0.97
N TYR A 67 8.92 9.67 -0.93
CA TYR A 67 7.69 8.92 -0.72
C TYR A 67 7.88 7.90 0.40
N MET A 68 6.78 7.54 1.03
CA MET A 68 6.68 6.49 2.03
C MET A 68 5.48 5.59 1.71
N ASP A 69 5.26 4.60 2.56
CA ASP A 69 4.23 3.58 2.40
C ASP A 69 2.87 4.17 2.00
N GLY A 70 2.26 3.56 0.98
CA GLY A 70 0.97 3.99 0.43
C GLY A 70 -0.15 3.96 1.45
N GLY A 71 -0.04 3.09 2.46
CA GLY A 71 -1.05 2.91 3.49
C GLY A 71 -1.24 4.09 4.43
N PHE A 72 -0.40 5.12 4.35
CA PHE A 72 -0.62 6.39 5.05
C PHE A 72 -1.60 7.33 4.33
N SER A 73 -1.95 7.06 3.07
CA SER A 73 -2.87 7.88 2.29
C SER A 73 -3.95 7.08 1.55
N ASP A 74 -3.60 5.95 0.94
CA ASP A 74 -4.52 4.99 0.33
C ASP A 74 -3.96 3.56 0.40
N ASN A 75 -4.37 2.82 1.43
CA ASN A 75 -3.91 1.47 1.72
C ASN A 75 -4.67 0.39 0.93
N LEU A 76 -5.87 0.72 0.42
CA LEU A 76 -6.73 -0.22 -0.27
C LEU A 76 -7.30 0.42 -1.55
N PRO A 77 -6.45 0.71 -2.55
CA PRO A 77 -6.89 1.38 -3.77
C PRO A 77 -7.92 0.53 -4.52
N VAL A 78 -9.07 1.14 -4.82
CA VAL A 78 -10.16 0.54 -5.60
C VAL A 78 -10.13 1.13 -7.01
N LEU A 79 -9.98 0.29 -8.04
CA LEU A 79 -9.86 0.76 -9.43
C LEU A 79 -11.23 0.96 -10.07
N ASP A 80 -12.15 0.02 -9.85
CA ASP A 80 -13.52 0.02 -10.37
C ASP A 80 -14.44 -0.90 -9.54
N GLU A 81 -15.70 -1.03 -9.98
CA GLU A 81 -16.73 -1.88 -9.37
C GLU A 81 -16.43 -3.39 -9.42
N ASN A 82 -15.45 -3.82 -10.23
CA ASN A 82 -15.03 -5.22 -10.34
C ASN A 82 -13.78 -5.52 -9.50
N THR A 83 -13.28 -4.56 -8.73
CA THR A 83 -12.09 -4.71 -7.91
C THR A 83 -12.41 -5.55 -6.68
N ILE A 84 -11.72 -6.69 -6.52
CA ILE A 84 -11.78 -7.52 -5.31
C ILE A 84 -10.72 -7.01 -4.33
N THR A 85 -11.16 -6.65 -3.13
CA THR A 85 -10.32 -6.14 -2.05
C THR A 85 -9.91 -7.22 -1.06
N VAL A 86 -8.64 -7.19 -0.64
CA VAL A 86 -8.08 -8.16 0.31
C VAL A 86 -7.39 -7.41 1.45
N SER A 87 -7.78 -7.68 2.69
CA SER A 87 -7.24 -7.03 3.87
C SER A 87 -6.87 -8.04 4.96
N PRO A 88 -5.73 -7.88 5.65
CA PRO A 88 -5.40 -8.69 6.82
C PRO A 88 -6.18 -8.26 8.08
N PHE A 89 -6.93 -7.16 8.03
CA PHE A 89 -7.72 -6.64 9.15
C PHE A 89 -9.20 -6.98 8.98
N CYS A 90 -9.86 -7.33 10.09
CA CYS A 90 -11.32 -7.47 10.09
C CYS A 90 -11.98 -6.11 9.76
N GLY A 91 -12.91 -6.11 8.80
CA GLY A 91 -13.52 -4.91 8.26
C GLY A 91 -14.44 -5.20 7.06
N GLU A 92 -14.55 -4.23 6.16
CA GLU A 92 -15.50 -4.24 5.03
C GLU A 92 -14.89 -4.74 3.71
N SER A 93 -13.66 -5.27 3.70
CA SER A 93 -13.04 -5.80 2.48
C SER A 93 -13.67 -7.13 2.06
N ASP A 94 -13.72 -7.40 0.75
CA ASP A 94 -14.34 -8.61 0.17
C ASP A 94 -13.75 -9.90 0.77
N ILE A 95 -12.43 -9.89 0.98
CA ILE A 95 -11.68 -10.98 1.62
C ILE A 95 -10.93 -10.42 2.83
N CYS A 96 -11.41 -10.72 4.04
CA CYS A 96 -10.76 -10.36 5.30
C CYS A 96 -11.07 -11.36 6.43
N PRO A 97 -10.29 -11.37 7.53
CA PRO A 97 -10.64 -12.14 8.73
C PRO A 97 -12.00 -11.73 9.29
N ARG A 98 -12.73 -12.68 9.88
CA ARG A 98 -13.99 -12.41 10.59
C ARG A 98 -13.75 -12.58 12.10
N ASP A 99 -13.69 -11.47 12.83
CA ASP A 99 -13.57 -11.51 14.28
C ASP A 99 -14.95 -11.69 14.93
N LEU A 100 -14.99 -12.30 16.12
CA LEU A 100 -16.20 -12.51 16.92
C LEU A 100 -16.56 -11.28 17.78
N SER A 101 -15.79 -10.19 17.70
CA SER A 101 -16.06 -8.97 18.46
C SER A 101 -17.33 -8.28 17.96
N SER A 102 -18.07 -7.70 18.89
CA SER A 102 -19.27 -6.92 18.60
C SER A 102 -18.93 -5.76 17.65
N GLN A 103 -19.52 -5.79 16.46
CA GLN A 103 -19.44 -4.87 15.30
C GLN A 103 -19.74 -3.38 15.62
N LEU A 104 -19.19 -2.81 16.69
CA LEU A 104 -19.69 -1.55 17.24
C LEU A 104 -18.90 -0.32 16.75
N PHE A 105 -17.65 -0.45 16.28
CA PHE A 105 -16.85 0.71 15.82
C PHE A 105 -15.83 0.35 14.73
N HIS A 106 -16.02 0.92 13.54
CA HIS A 106 -15.05 0.93 12.44
C HIS A 106 -14.34 2.28 12.36
N VAL A 107 -13.04 2.27 12.09
CA VAL A 107 -12.27 3.48 11.75
C VAL A 107 -11.81 3.35 10.30
N ASN A 108 -12.10 4.36 9.49
CA ASN A 108 -11.56 4.45 8.13
C ASN A 108 -10.24 5.23 8.18
N VAL A 109 -9.13 4.56 7.89
CA VAL A 109 -7.81 5.17 7.76
C VAL A 109 -7.29 4.83 6.37
N ALA A 110 -7.01 5.85 5.56
CA ALA A 110 -6.41 5.69 4.23
C ALA A 110 -7.15 4.64 3.37
N ASN A 111 -8.47 4.80 3.22
CA ASN A 111 -9.37 3.86 2.50
C ASN A 111 -9.41 2.42 3.05
N THR A 112 -8.85 2.16 4.23
CA THR A 112 -9.05 0.88 4.93
C THR A 112 -10.00 1.07 6.09
N SER A 113 -11.12 0.35 6.05
CA SER A 113 -12.03 0.20 7.19
C SER A 113 -11.47 -0.87 8.13
N ILE A 114 -10.98 -0.44 9.30
CA ILE A 114 -10.42 -1.32 10.32
C ILE A 114 -11.40 -1.35 11.51
N GLU A 115 -11.83 -2.54 11.91
CA GLU A 115 -12.58 -2.71 13.16
C GLU A 115 -11.65 -2.48 14.38
N LEU A 116 -12.10 -1.69 15.35
CA LEU A 116 -11.36 -1.49 16.61
C LEU A 116 -11.51 -2.72 17.52
N SER A 117 -10.71 -3.75 17.27
CA SER A 117 -10.64 -4.97 18.08
C SER A 117 -9.23 -5.18 18.66
N LYS A 118 -9.12 -5.83 19.83
CA LYS A 118 -7.82 -6.25 20.38
C LYS A 118 -7.07 -7.17 19.41
N GLN A 119 -7.79 -7.95 18.60
CA GLN A 119 -7.19 -8.79 17.57
C GLN A 119 -6.58 -7.97 16.43
N ASN A 120 -7.25 -6.92 15.94
CA ASN A 120 -6.70 -6.04 14.92
C ASN A 120 -5.48 -5.24 15.41
N ILE A 121 -5.45 -4.83 16.70
CA ILE A 121 -4.25 -4.21 17.29
C ILE A 121 -3.06 -5.17 17.30
N ASN A 122 -3.28 -6.45 17.59
CA ASN A 122 -2.22 -7.47 17.56
C ASN A 122 -1.79 -7.86 16.13
N ARG A 123 -2.55 -7.51 15.09
CA ARG A 123 -2.22 -7.76 13.68
C ARG A 123 -1.40 -6.62 13.06
N PHE A 124 -1.32 -5.48 13.75
CA PHE A 124 -0.52 -4.34 13.34
C PHE A 124 0.97 -4.51 13.65
#